data_AF-A0A8G2C446-F1
#
_entry.id   AF-A0A8G2C446-F1
#
_cell.length_a   1.000
_cell.length_b   1.000
_cell.length_c   1.000
_cell.angle_alpha   90.00
_cell.angle_beta   90.00
_cell.angle_gamma   90.00
#
_symmetry.space_group_name_H-M   'P 1'
#
loop_
_entity.id
_entity.type
_entity.pdbx_description
1 polymer ?
#
loop_
_entity_poly.entity_id
_entity_poly.type
_entity_poly.pdbx_seq_one_letter_code
_entity_poly.pdbx_strand_id
1 'polypeptide(L)'
;MAKTGQAKQIIENRRGDTFGGWPARTLLEAGDIPIAQIAELALREGQSSNPLYRVHRWFARRVGSQFRSIITALTLPPDKADAFWDTYLGKTSVHGAVVLDPFIGGGTSLVESMRCNARVIGFDIDPVATFITRFELAASRMEDHYPEIEQICNEIAQLIMPLHRTMVDGVERDVLHHFWVQVKQCSNCQSDVELHPHFQLAYSKEKGLQWVFCKDCHAVHELPIERKLLHCSCGKRTTISAGTHGNGIMTCPISSTHRRSQRMTLTVPKAPLGGSLPRSIWSEPARTAQGISSASKRPTRRCGPGC
;
A
#
# COMPACT_ATOMS: atom_id res chain seq x y z
N MET A 1 -46.81 7.95 -4.46
CA MET A 1 -46.15 8.70 -3.38
C MET A 1 -44.87 7.97 -3.00
N ALA A 2 -43.77 8.25 -3.70
CA ALA A 2 -42.46 7.68 -3.41
C ALA A 2 -41.61 8.76 -2.72
N LYS A 3 -41.15 8.46 -1.51
CA LYS A 3 -40.28 9.35 -0.74
C LYS A 3 -38.92 9.44 -1.43
N THR A 4 -38.64 10.60 -2.00
CA THR A 4 -37.33 11.01 -2.50
C THR A 4 -36.38 11.12 -1.30
N GLY A 5 -35.60 10.08 -1.06
CA GLY A 5 -34.57 10.03 -0.03
C GLY A 5 -33.34 10.81 -0.46
N GLN A 6 -32.98 11.80 0.35
CA GLN A 6 -31.93 12.81 0.18
C GLN A 6 -30.54 12.26 -0.20
N ALA A 7 -30.11 12.49 -1.45
CA ALA A 7 -28.70 12.65 -1.78
C ALA A 7 -28.33 14.14 -1.66
N LYS A 8 -27.98 14.57 -0.44
CA LYS A 8 -27.54 15.94 -0.13
C LYS A 8 -26.06 15.94 0.23
N GLN A 9 -25.19 15.84 -0.78
CA GLN A 9 -23.94 16.60 -0.79
C GLN A 9 -23.71 17.20 -2.18
N ILE A 10 -24.35 18.33 -2.30
CA ILE A 10 -24.17 19.34 -3.33
C ILE A 10 -22.70 19.78 -3.35
N ILE A 11 -21.91 19.44 -4.38
CA ILE A 11 -20.83 20.34 -4.83
C ILE A 11 -21.54 21.42 -5.65
N GLU A 12 -22.18 22.34 -4.95
CA GLU A 12 -22.72 23.55 -5.57
C GLU A 12 -21.52 24.27 -6.17
N ASN A 13 -21.69 24.78 -7.38
CA ASN A 13 -20.97 25.95 -7.83
C ASN A 13 -21.25 27.09 -6.83
N ARG A 14 -20.54 27.12 -5.70
CA ARG A 14 -20.71 28.17 -4.70
C ARG A 14 -20.04 29.43 -5.21
N ARG A 15 -20.82 30.21 -5.96
CA ARG A 15 -20.55 31.64 -6.13
C ARG A 15 -20.45 32.24 -4.71
N GLY A 16 -19.24 32.48 -4.23
CA GLY A 16 -19.00 33.07 -2.90
C GLY A 16 -17.82 32.52 -2.13
N ASP A 17 -17.27 31.36 -2.50
CA ASP A 17 -16.08 30.83 -1.81
C ASP A 17 -14.85 31.69 -2.15
N THR A 18 -14.31 32.39 -1.15
CA THR A 18 -13.10 33.20 -1.30
C THR A 18 -11.87 32.35 -1.08
N PHE A 19 -10.99 32.31 -2.08
CA PHE A 19 -9.67 31.74 -1.93
C PHE A 19 -8.84 32.60 -0.97
N GLY A 20 -8.28 31.99 0.08
CA GLY A 20 -7.48 32.69 1.09
C GLY A 20 -6.12 33.21 0.60
N GLY A 21 -5.75 32.92 -0.64
CA GLY A 21 -4.44 33.25 -1.19
C GLY A 21 -3.35 32.27 -0.75
N TRP A 22 -2.15 32.50 -1.27
CA TRP A 22 -0.95 31.79 -0.87
C TRP A 22 -0.20 32.59 0.21
N PRO A 23 0.69 31.95 0.98
CA PRO A 23 1.73 32.68 1.71
C PRO A 23 2.49 33.63 0.76
N ALA A 24 2.99 34.76 1.29
CA ALA A 24 3.68 35.79 0.48
C ALA A 24 4.91 35.26 -0.27
N ARG A 25 5.56 34.24 0.28
CA ARG A 25 6.56 33.41 -0.38
C ARG A 25 6.22 31.97 0.00
N THR A 26 6.13 31.10 -0.99
CA THR A 26 5.79 29.69 -0.82
C THR A 26 7.05 28.83 -0.67
N LEU A 27 6.89 27.63 -0.10
CA LEU A 27 7.93 26.61 -0.02
C LEU A 27 8.38 26.20 -1.43
N LEU A 28 7.44 26.18 -2.39
CA LEU A 28 7.73 25.91 -3.80
C LEU A 28 8.68 26.96 -4.40
N GLU A 29 8.41 28.25 -4.19
CA GLU A 29 9.26 29.35 -4.68
C GLU A 29 10.62 29.40 -3.97
N ALA A 30 10.70 28.91 -2.73
CA ALA A 30 11.97 28.82 -2.02
C ALA A 30 12.85 27.66 -2.50
N GLY A 31 12.27 26.64 -3.14
CA GLY A 31 13.00 25.45 -3.56
C GLY A 31 13.30 24.46 -2.43
N ASP A 32 12.80 24.72 -1.22
CA ASP A 32 13.04 23.92 0.00
C ASP A 32 12.08 22.72 0.12
N ILE A 33 11.65 22.17 -1.02
CA ILE A 33 10.76 21.00 -1.08
C ILE A 33 11.62 19.73 -0.89
N PRO A 34 11.13 18.69 -0.17
CA PRO A 34 11.83 17.42 -0.02
C PRO A 34 11.84 16.56 -1.31
N ILE A 35 12.59 17.02 -2.33
CA ILE A 35 12.61 16.44 -3.68
C ILE A 35 13.03 14.96 -3.66
N ALA A 36 14.03 14.59 -2.86
CA ALA A 36 14.53 13.21 -2.80
C ALA A 36 13.45 12.24 -2.30
N GLN A 37 12.75 12.61 -1.23
CA GLN A 37 11.68 11.81 -0.65
C GLN A 37 10.46 11.74 -1.57
N ILE A 38 10.13 12.85 -2.27
CA ILE A 38 9.06 12.86 -3.29
C ILE A 38 9.42 11.94 -4.45
N ALA A 39 10.68 11.93 -4.90
CA ALA A 39 11.13 11.05 -5.97
C ALA A 39 11.01 9.57 -5.57
N GLU A 40 11.33 9.21 -4.33
CA GLU A 40 11.13 7.86 -3.82
C GLU A 40 9.63 7.47 -3.80
N LEU A 41 8.76 8.36 -3.33
CA LEU A 41 7.32 8.14 -3.34
C LEU A 41 6.79 7.98 -4.77
N ALA A 42 7.25 8.83 -5.70
CA ALA A 42 6.87 8.79 -7.11
C ALA A 42 7.28 7.47 -7.79
N LEU A 43 8.47 6.95 -7.47
CA LEU A 43 8.92 5.64 -7.97
C LEU A 43 8.03 4.50 -7.45
N ARG A 44 7.65 4.53 -6.17
CA ARG A 44 6.75 3.54 -5.58
C ARG A 44 5.35 3.63 -6.19
N GLU A 45 4.80 4.83 -6.34
CA GLU A 45 3.50 5.05 -6.98
C GLU A 45 3.51 4.63 -8.46
N GLY A 46 4.61 4.84 -9.18
CA GLY A 46 4.75 4.41 -10.57
C GLY A 46 4.63 2.88 -10.74
N GLN A 47 5.02 2.09 -9.74
CA GLN A 47 4.84 0.63 -9.73
C GLN A 47 3.42 0.19 -9.36
N SER A 48 2.67 1.06 -8.67
CA SER A 48 1.30 0.78 -8.24
C SER A 48 0.43 2.03 -8.36
N SER A 49 0.17 2.44 -9.60
CA SER A 49 -0.62 3.65 -9.88
C SER A 49 -2.03 3.58 -9.32
N ASN A 50 -2.61 4.74 -9.01
CA ASN A 50 -4.00 4.83 -8.54
C ASN A 50 -4.95 4.14 -9.55
N PRO A 51 -5.88 3.27 -9.10
CA PRO A 51 -6.83 2.59 -9.99
C PRO A 51 -7.60 3.53 -10.92
N LEU A 52 -7.92 4.74 -10.46
CA LEU A 52 -8.57 5.77 -11.28
C LEU A 52 -7.80 6.06 -12.57
N TYR A 53 -6.47 6.10 -12.49
CA TYR A 53 -5.58 6.37 -13.61
C TYR A 53 -5.32 5.15 -14.51
N ARG A 54 -5.92 3.99 -14.18
CA ARG A 54 -5.78 2.74 -14.96
C ARG A 54 -6.98 2.46 -15.87
N VAL A 55 -8.03 3.28 -15.80
CA VAL A 55 -9.22 3.17 -16.64
C VAL A 55 -8.84 3.27 -18.12
N HIS A 56 -7.87 4.13 -18.45
CA HIS A 56 -7.26 4.19 -19.77
C HIS A 56 -5.76 4.44 -19.67
N ARG A 57 -4.98 3.81 -20.57
CA ARG A 57 -3.54 4.06 -20.65
C ARG A 57 -3.27 5.43 -21.29
N TRP A 58 -2.55 6.31 -20.60
CA TRP A 58 -2.08 7.58 -21.15
C TRP A 58 -0.55 7.62 -21.20
N PHE A 59 0.02 8.00 -22.34
CA PHE A 59 1.47 8.12 -22.48
C PHE A 59 1.96 9.39 -21.77
N ALA A 60 3.10 9.30 -21.07
CA ALA A 60 3.69 10.40 -20.31
C ALA A 60 2.86 10.97 -19.14
N ARG A 61 1.91 10.19 -18.58
CA ARG A 61 1.18 10.58 -17.36
C ARG A 61 2.14 10.80 -16.19
N ARG A 62 2.03 11.97 -15.53
CA ARG A 62 2.72 12.24 -14.26
C ARG A 62 2.01 11.55 -13.10
N VAL A 63 2.76 11.07 -12.13
CA VAL A 63 2.20 10.40 -10.94
C VAL A 63 1.55 11.44 -10.01
N GLY A 64 0.51 11.03 -9.29
CA GLY A 64 -0.29 11.93 -8.45
C GLY A 64 0.54 12.60 -7.37
N SER A 65 1.47 11.87 -6.75
CA SER A 65 2.36 12.38 -5.70
C SER A 65 3.16 13.61 -6.11
N GLN A 66 3.62 13.68 -7.36
CA GLN A 66 4.35 14.86 -7.86
C GLN A 66 3.46 16.10 -7.85
N PHE A 67 2.24 15.99 -8.40
CA PHE A 67 1.34 17.13 -8.48
C PHE A 67 0.78 17.53 -7.11
N ARG A 68 0.43 16.53 -6.28
CA ARG A 68 0.04 16.74 -4.88
C ARG A 68 1.12 17.44 -4.06
N SER A 69 2.40 17.14 -4.33
CA SER A 69 3.54 17.80 -3.69
C SER A 69 3.64 19.27 -4.08
N ILE A 70 3.42 19.60 -5.36
CA ILE A 70 3.38 20.99 -5.84
C ILE A 70 2.29 21.78 -5.11
N ILE A 71 1.06 21.23 -5.05
CA ILE A 71 -0.06 21.88 -4.35
C ILE A 71 0.27 22.07 -2.86
N THR A 72 0.83 21.05 -2.21
CA THR A 72 1.19 21.12 -0.79
C THR A 72 2.26 22.21 -0.55
N ALA A 73 3.28 22.27 -1.39
CA ALA A 73 4.34 23.27 -1.29
C ALA A 73 3.84 24.71 -1.53
N LEU A 74 2.79 24.90 -2.34
CA LEU A 74 2.12 26.20 -2.50
C LEU A 74 1.40 26.66 -1.23
N THR A 75 0.94 25.74 -0.37
CA THR A 75 0.20 26.08 0.86
C THR A 75 1.10 26.43 2.05
N LEU A 76 2.40 26.18 1.96
CA LEU A 76 3.34 26.34 3.07
C LEU A 76 4.31 27.49 2.80
N PRO A 77 4.62 28.33 3.81
CA PRO A 77 5.78 29.23 3.75
C PRO A 77 7.10 28.46 4.02
N PRO A 78 8.26 29.01 3.63
CA PRO A 78 9.56 28.33 3.77
C PRO A 78 9.95 27.97 5.20
N ASP A 79 9.56 28.78 6.19
CA ASP A 79 9.79 28.52 7.62
C ASP A 79 8.98 27.33 8.16
N LYS A 80 8.09 26.75 7.36
CA LYS A 80 7.30 25.55 7.67
C LYS A 80 7.66 24.34 6.80
N ALA A 81 8.88 24.28 6.25
CA ALA A 81 9.36 23.15 5.46
C ALA A 81 9.20 21.79 6.17
N ASP A 82 9.48 21.74 7.48
CA ASP A 82 9.36 20.51 8.29
C ASP A 82 7.92 19.97 8.37
N ALA A 83 6.91 20.82 8.16
CA ALA A 83 5.50 20.43 8.15
C ALA A 83 5.02 19.88 6.80
N PHE A 84 5.91 19.76 5.80
CA PHE A 84 5.54 19.34 4.45
C PHE A 84 4.81 17.99 4.44
N TRP A 85 5.37 16.96 5.07
CA TRP A 85 4.80 15.62 5.05
C TRP A 85 3.51 15.51 5.86
N ASP A 86 3.42 16.21 7.00
CA ASP A 86 2.20 16.29 7.81
C ASP A 86 1.06 16.96 7.01
N THR A 87 1.38 18.01 6.27
CA THR A 87 0.41 18.70 5.40
C THR A 87 0.01 17.80 4.23
N TYR A 88 0.98 17.20 3.55
CA TYR A 88 0.79 16.32 2.39
C TYR A 88 -0.10 15.11 2.72
N LEU A 89 0.22 14.39 3.81
CA LEU A 89 -0.48 13.19 4.27
C LEU A 89 -1.80 13.52 4.98
N GLY A 90 -1.90 14.72 5.55
CA GLY A 90 -3.12 15.26 6.13
C GLY A 90 -4.10 15.77 5.06
N LYS A 91 -4.86 16.82 5.42
CA LYS A 91 -5.82 17.47 4.54
C LYS A 91 -5.22 18.73 3.92
N THR A 92 -4.37 18.59 2.90
CA THR A 92 -4.07 19.70 1.99
C THR A 92 -5.37 20.18 1.36
N SER A 93 -5.72 21.45 1.57
CA SER A 93 -6.93 22.05 1.02
C SER A 93 -6.60 23.43 0.45
N VAL A 94 -6.98 23.64 -0.80
CA VAL A 94 -6.90 24.91 -1.52
C VAL A 94 -8.31 25.38 -1.91
N HIS A 95 -9.26 25.16 -0.99
CA HIS A 95 -10.66 25.52 -1.17
C HIS A 95 -10.83 26.97 -1.65
N GLY A 96 -11.70 27.15 -2.64
CA GLY A 96 -11.92 28.44 -3.31
C GLY A 96 -10.95 28.74 -4.45
N ALA A 97 -9.79 28.06 -4.53
CA ALA A 97 -8.86 28.22 -5.65
C ALA A 97 -9.46 27.74 -6.97
N VAL A 98 -8.97 28.31 -8.08
CA VAL A 98 -9.22 27.82 -9.43
C VAL A 98 -7.89 27.38 -10.03
N VAL A 99 -7.80 26.12 -10.41
CA VAL A 99 -6.67 25.58 -11.15
C VAL A 99 -7.07 25.44 -12.61
N LEU A 100 -6.29 26.06 -13.49
CA LEU A 100 -6.40 25.94 -14.93
C LEU A 100 -5.21 25.12 -15.44
N ASP A 101 -5.49 24.05 -16.18
CA ASP A 101 -4.48 23.33 -16.96
C ASP A 101 -4.86 23.37 -18.45
N PRO A 102 -4.11 24.10 -19.29
CA PRO A 102 -4.39 24.19 -20.72
C PRO A 102 -3.86 22.99 -21.54
N PHE A 103 -3.20 22.02 -20.90
CA PHE A 103 -2.64 20.82 -21.53
C PHE A 103 -2.84 19.59 -20.63
N ILE A 104 -4.10 19.27 -20.33
CA ILE A 104 -4.45 18.29 -19.29
C ILE A 104 -3.86 16.89 -19.52
N GLY A 105 -3.70 16.46 -20.76
CA GLY A 105 -3.31 15.11 -21.12
C GLY A 105 -4.10 14.06 -20.34
N GLY A 106 -3.40 13.31 -19.49
CA GLY A 106 -4.01 12.28 -18.65
C GLY A 106 -4.89 12.82 -17.52
N GLY A 107 -4.79 14.10 -17.14
CA GLY A 107 -5.68 14.71 -16.16
C GLY A 107 -5.19 14.67 -14.70
N THR A 108 -3.96 14.20 -14.43
CA THR A 108 -3.39 14.13 -13.07
C THR A 108 -3.48 15.46 -12.34
N SER A 109 -3.14 16.56 -13.02
CA SER A 109 -3.18 17.92 -12.47
C SER A 109 -4.56 18.30 -11.92
N LEU A 110 -5.60 18.07 -12.72
CA LEU A 110 -6.97 18.41 -12.35
C LEU A 110 -7.52 17.47 -11.28
N VAL A 111 -7.25 16.16 -11.38
CA VAL A 111 -7.70 15.19 -10.38
C VAL A 111 -7.10 15.50 -9.01
N GLU A 112 -5.78 15.72 -8.94
CA GLU A 112 -5.11 16.02 -7.67
C GLU A 112 -5.52 17.40 -7.11
N SER A 113 -5.77 18.38 -7.98
CA SER A 113 -6.32 19.68 -7.56
C SER A 113 -7.73 19.55 -6.99
N MET A 114 -8.60 18.76 -7.63
CA MET A 114 -9.96 18.50 -7.16
C MET A 114 -9.94 17.76 -5.80
N ARG A 115 -9.01 16.82 -5.61
CA ARG A 115 -8.77 16.15 -4.30
C ARG A 115 -8.30 17.11 -3.21
N CYS A 116 -7.77 18.27 -3.57
CA CYS A 116 -7.42 19.35 -2.65
C CYS A 116 -8.52 20.43 -2.55
N ASN A 117 -9.75 20.15 -2.99
CA ASN A 117 -10.90 21.07 -2.98
C ASN A 117 -10.75 22.31 -3.90
N ALA A 118 -9.87 22.26 -4.90
CA ALA A 118 -9.83 23.31 -5.93
C ALA A 118 -11.00 23.14 -6.92
N ARG A 119 -11.44 24.25 -7.50
CA ARG A 119 -12.18 24.23 -8.76
C ARG A 119 -11.19 24.04 -9.90
N VAL A 120 -11.56 23.26 -10.91
CA VAL A 120 -10.66 22.91 -12.01
C VAL A 120 -11.24 23.28 -13.36
N ILE A 121 -10.38 23.77 -14.25
CA ILE A 121 -10.67 24.07 -15.65
C ILE A 121 -9.58 23.42 -16.48
N GLY A 122 -9.98 22.70 -17.54
CA GLY A 122 -9.07 21.91 -18.35
C GLY A 122 -9.30 22.08 -19.84
N PHE A 123 -8.22 22.18 -20.61
CA PHE A 123 -8.24 22.13 -22.06
C PHE A 123 -7.23 21.10 -22.57
N ASP A 124 -7.58 20.43 -23.65
CA ASP A 124 -6.63 19.68 -24.48
C ASP A 124 -7.10 19.75 -25.93
N ILE A 125 -6.15 19.66 -26.86
CA ILE A 125 -6.46 19.50 -28.28
C ILE A 125 -6.86 18.07 -28.59
N ASP A 126 -6.35 17.09 -27.83
CA ASP A 126 -6.69 15.69 -28.02
C ASP A 126 -8.06 15.37 -27.39
N PRO A 127 -9.08 15.00 -28.19
CA PRO A 127 -10.37 14.62 -27.64
C PRO A 127 -10.28 13.41 -26.69
N VAL A 128 -9.30 12.52 -26.85
CA VAL A 128 -9.06 11.38 -25.95
C VAL A 128 -8.60 11.85 -24.57
N ALA A 129 -7.68 12.82 -24.50
CA ALA A 129 -7.25 13.45 -23.25
C ALA A 129 -8.44 14.04 -22.48
N THR A 130 -9.29 14.80 -23.19
CA THR A 130 -10.48 15.43 -22.59
C THR A 130 -11.51 14.38 -22.12
N PHE A 131 -11.70 13.29 -22.87
CA PHE A 131 -12.61 12.21 -22.50
C PHE A 131 -12.13 11.47 -21.25
N ILE A 132 -10.86 11.06 -21.22
CA ILE A 132 -10.23 10.36 -20.08
C ILE A 132 -10.33 11.24 -18.83
N THR A 133 -9.87 12.48 -18.91
CA THR A 133 -9.88 13.40 -17.77
C THR A 133 -11.30 13.68 -17.29
N ARG A 134 -12.27 13.84 -18.21
CA ARG A 134 -13.69 14.02 -17.82
C ARG A 134 -14.23 12.81 -17.06
N PHE A 135 -13.91 11.59 -17.49
CA PHE A 135 -14.27 10.38 -16.77
C PHE A 135 -13.63 10.37 -15.38
N GLU A 136 -12.32 10.63 -15.28
CA GLU A 136 -11.59 10.60 -14.01
C GLU A 136 -12.16 11.60 -12.99
N LEU A 137 -12.52 12.81 -13.44
CA LEU A 137 -13.17 13.81 -12.61
C LEU A 137 -14.60 13.41 -12.21
N ALA A 138 -15.34 12.76 -13.10
CA ALA A 138 -16.71 12.31 -12.84
C ALA A 138 -16.77 11.09 -11.90
N ALA A 139 -15.75 10.24 -11.89
CA ALA A 139 -15.69 9.05 -11.04
C ALA A 139 -15.85 9.39 -9.55
N SER A 140 -15.36 10.55 -9.11
CA SER A 140 -15.54 11.06 -7.73
C SER A 140 -17.00 11.30 -7.33
N ARG A 141 -17.91 11.38 -8.30
CA ARG A 141 -19.34 11.64 -8.10
C ARG A 141 -20.20 10.40 -8.34
N MET A 142 -19.60 9.30 -8.78
CA MET A 142 -20.33 8.06 -8.95
C MET A 142 -20.67 7.51 -7.57
N GLU A 143 -21.92 7.10 -7.39
CA GLU A 143 -22.37 6.48 -6.16
C GLU A 143 -21.73 5.09 -6.06
N ASP A 144 -20.85 4.91 -5.07
CA ASP A 144 -20.11 3.67 -4.84
C ASP A 144 -20.83 2.79 -3.80
N HIS A 145 -22.16 2.75 -3.88
CA HIS A 145 -22.99 1.96 -2.97
C HIS A 145 -23.93 1.06 -3.76
N TYR A 146 -23.52 -0.20 -3.86
CA TYR A 146 -24.29 -1.24 -4.52
C TYR A 146 -24.68 -2.26 -3.44
N PRO A 147 -25.93 -2.23 -2.91
CA PRO A 147 -26.33 -3.09 -1.80
C PRO A 147 -26.19 -4.58 -2.13
N GLU A 148 -26.31 -4.96 -3.40
CA GLU A 148 -26.09 -6.34 -3.87
C GLU A 148 -24.61 -6.74 -3.74
N ILE A 149 -23.67 -5.83 -4.02
CA ILE A 149 -22.24 -6.08 -3.84
C ILE A 149 -21.92 -6.16 -2.34
N GLU A 150 -22.47 -5.25 -1.54
CA GLU A 150 -22.28 -5.26 -0.09
C GLU A 150 -22.79 -6.57 0.53
N GLN A 151 -23.96 -7.07 0.09
CA GLN A 151 -24.50 -8.35 0.52
C GLN A 151 -23.53 -9.50 0.20
N ILE A 152 -23.05 -9.60 -1.05
CA ILE A 152 -22.09 -10.63 -1.46
C ILE A 152 -20.80 -10.54 -0.64
N CYS A 153 -20.27 -9.33 -0.46
CA CYS A 153 -19.09 -9.09 0.36
C CYS A 153 -19.31 -9.55 1.81
N ASN A 154 -20.45 -9.26 2.41
CA ASN A 154 -20.79 -9.67 3.77
C ASN A 154 -20.89 -11.19 3.89
N GLU A 155 -21.58 -11.86 2.97
CA GLU A 155 -21.70 -13.33 2.96
C GLU A 155 -20.32 -14.01 2.85
N ILE A 156 -19.47 -13.53 1.95
CA ILE A 156 -18.10 -14.04 1.77
C ILE A 156 -17.23 -13.70 2.99
N ALA A 157 -17.37 -12.51 3.55
CA ALA A 157 -16.60 -12.08 4.72
C ALA A 157 -16.83 -12.99 5.92
N GLN A 158 -18.06 -13.46 6.16
CA GLN A 158 -18.33 -14.42 7.23
C GLN A 158 -17.59 -15.75 7.05
N LEU A 159 -17.31 -16.17 5.82
CA LEU A 159 -16.57 -17.39 5.52
C LEU A 159 -15.05 -17.19 5.62
N ILE A 160 -14.54 -16.05 5.16
CA ILE A 160 -13.11 -15.82 4.96
C ILE A 160 -12.47 -15.07 6.13
N MET A 161 -13.10 -14.04 6.69
CA MET A 161 -12.48 -13.21 7.74
C MET A 161 -11.99 -14.01 8.96
N PRO A 162 -12.69 -15.05 9.45
CA PRO A 162 -12.17 -15.88 10.54
C PRO A 162 -10.82 -16.55 10.22
N LEU A 163 -10.53 -16.84 8.95
CA LEU A 163 -9.25 -17.41 8.50
C LEU A 163 -8.09 -16.40 8.50
N HIS A 164 -8.41 -15.12 8.64
CA HIS A 164 -7.47 -14.01 8.69
C HIS A 164 -7.33 -13.43 10.09
N ARG A 165 -7.66 -14.20 11.13
CA ARG A 165 -7.46 -13.82 12.53
C ARG A 165 -6.43 -14.72 13.18
N THR A 166 -5.65 -14.16 14.09
CA THR A 166 -4.64 -14.88 14.86
C THR A 166 -4.57 -14.34 16.29
N MET A 167 -3.96 -15.11 17.19
CA MET A 167 -3.73 -14.70 18.57
C MET A 167 -2.29 -14.29 18.76
N VAL A 168 -2.06 -13.06 19.22
CA VAL A 168 -0.74 -12.54 19.61
C VAL A 168 -0.82 -12.10 21.06
N ASP A 169 -0.04 -12.74 21.93
CA ASP A 169 -0.03 -12.48 23.38
C ASP A 169 -1.43 -12.54 24.02
N GLY A 170 -2.26 -13.48 23.57
CA GLY A 170 -3.63 -13.65 24.07
C GLY A 170 -4.65 -12.63 23.53
N VAL A 171 -4.26 -11.76 22.60
CA VAL A 171 -5.14 -10.80 21.94
C VAL A 171 -5.39 -11.20 20.50
N GLU A 172 -6.67 -11.23 20.09
CA GLU A 172 -7.05 -11.45 18.68
C GLU A 172 -6.58 -10.28 17.81
N ARG A 173 -5.95 -10.60 16.69
CA ARG A 173 -5.41 -9.64 15.72
C ARG A 173 -5.76 -10.08 14.29
N ASP A 174 -5.98 -9.11 13.41
CA ASP A 174 -6.12 -9.36 11.99
C ASP A 174 -4.75 -9.62 11.34
N VAL A 175 -4.70 -10.63 10.48
CA VAL A 175 -3.53 -10.98 9.68
C VAL A 175 -3.48 -10.08 8.45
N LEU A 176 -2.46 -9.23 8.39
CA LEU A 176 -2.26 -8.31 7.25
C LEU A 176 -1.70 -9.02 6.01
N HIS A 177 -0.80 -9.98 6.21
CA HIS A 177 -0.11 -10.66 5.12
C HIS A 177 0.09 -12.15 5.44
N HIS A 178 -0.11 -12.99 4.42
CA HIS A 178 0.15 -14.42 4.46
C HIS A 178 1.30 -14.77 3.52
N PHE A 179 2.23 -15.59 3.99
CA PHE A 179 3.29 -16.18 3.16
C PHE A 179 2.92 -17.61 2.84
N TRP A 180 2.46 -17.85 1.61
CA TRP A 180 2.04 -19.18 1.17
C TRP A 180 3.22 -19.95 0.58
N VAL A 181 3.34 -21.22 0.97
CA VAL A 181 4.27 -22.17 0.35
C VAL A 181 3.48 -23.37 -0.19
N GLN A 182 3.87 -23.85 -1.36
CA GLN A 182 3.30 -25.07 -1.89
C GLN A 182 3.86 -26.27 -1.12
N VAL A 183 3.00 -27.22 -0.76
CA VAL A 183 3.39 -28.48 -0.13
C VAL A 183 3.24 -29.61 -1.14
N LYS A 184 4.24 -30.49 -1.23
CA LYS A 184 4.23 -31.68 -2.08
C LYS A 184 4.76 -32.88 -1.32
N GLN A 185 4.12 -34.03 -1.52
CA GLN A 185 4.62 -35.30 -0.99
C GLN A 185 5.83 -35.78 -1.79
N CYS A 186 6.88 -36.17 -1.07
CA CYS A 186 8.03 -36.83 -1.68
C CYS A 186 7.62 -38.21 -2.17
N SER A 187 7.77 -38.51 -3.46
CA SER A 187 7.34 -39.81 -4.00
C SER A 187 8.12 -41.04 -3.46
N ASN A 188 9.17 -40.82 -2.65
CA ASN A 188 10.01 -41.89 -2.11
C ASN A 188 9.70 -42.16 -0.63
N CYS A 189 9.77 -41.12 0.22
CA CYS A 189 9.51 -41.27 1.67
C CYS A 189 8.09 -40.84 2.07
N GLN A 190 7.26 -40.37 1.14
CA GLN A 190 5.88 -39.91 1.33
C GLN A 190 5.69 -38.75 2.32
N SER A 191 6.78 -38.18 2.84
CA SER A 191 6.71 -37.00 3.68
C SER A 191 6.33 -35.77 2.88
N ASP A 192 5.55 -34.89 3.50
CA ASP A 192 5.28 -33.55 2.98
C ASP A 192 6.55 -32.71 2.96
N VAL A 193 6.78 -32.02 1.84
CA VAL A 193 7.89 -31.11 1.61
C VAL A 193 7.30 -29.75 1.24
N GLU A 194 7.53 -28.76 2.10
CA GLU A 194 7.29 -27.35 1.78
C GLU A 194 8.31 -26.91 0.73
N LEU A 195 7.86 -26.30 -0.36
CA LEU A 195 8.67 -25.91 -1.51
C LEU A 195 9.20 -24.47 -1.39
N HIS A 196 10.08 -24.24 -0.41
CA HIS A 196 10.70 -22.93 -0.20
C HIS A 196 11.86 -22.71 -1.19
N PRO A 197 11.92 -21.58 -1.91
CA PRO A 197 13.10 -21.21 -2.69
C PRO A 197 14.28 -20.79 -1.80
N HIS A 198 13.97 -20.20 -0.65
CA HIS A 198 14.89 -19.77 0.40
C HIS A 198 14.08 -19.46 1.67
N PHE A 199 14.77 -19.25 2.79
CA PHE A 199 14.17 -18.99 4.10
C PHE A 199 14.25 -17.52 4.54
N GLN A 200 14.35 -16.58 3.58
CA GLN A 200 14.31 -15.13 3.80
C GLN A 200 12.95 -14.54 3.39
N LEU A 201 12.32 -13.79 4.29
CA LEU A 201 11.03 -13.10 4.05
C LEU A 201 11.25 -11.69 3.52
N ALA A 202 12.22 -10.95 4.07
CA ALA A 202 12.51 -9.57 3.70
C ALA A 202 13.95 -9.19 4.05
N TYR A 203 14.44 -8.10 3.47
CA TYR A 203 15.72 -7.49 3.82
C TYR A 203 15.67 -5.96 3.68
N SER A 204 16.55 -5.27 4.41
CA SER A 204 16.77 -3.82 4.31
C SER A 204 18.27 -3.56 4.29
N LYS A 205 18.77 -3.08 3.14
CA LYS A 205 20.18 -2.69 2.99
C LYS A 205 20.54 -1.49 3.87
N GLU A 206 19.62 -0.52 3.96
CA GLU A 206 19.79 0.69 4.78
C GLU A 206 19.96 0.35 6.26
N LYS A 207 19.14 -0.57 6.79
CA LYS A 207 19.24 -1.01 8.18
C LYS A 207 20.32 -2.07 8.42
N GLY A 208 20.87 -2.66 7.35
CA GLY A 208 21.78 -3.81 7.45
C GLY A 208 21.11 -5.07 8.01
N LEU A 209 19.80 -5.23 7.82
CA LEU A 209 19.00 -6.30 8.44
C LEU A 209 18.31 -7.20 7.41
N GLN A 210 17.99 -8.42 7.84
CA GLN A 210 17.11 -9.36 7.14
C GLN A 210 16.17 -10.05 8.13
N TRP A 211 14.97 -10.40 7.64
CA TRP A 211 13.98 -11.18 8.37
C TRP A 211 13.91 -12.55 7.72
N VAL A 212 14.23 -13.57 8.50
CA VAL A 212 14.32 -14.97 8.06
C VAL A 212 13.47 -15.84 8.97
N PHE A 213 13.14 -17.05 8.53
CA PHE A 213 12.34 -17.98 9.34
C PHE A 213 13.02 -19.34 9.47
N CYS A 214 12.75 -20.03 10.57
CA CYS A 214 13.23 -21.39 10.76
C CYS A 214 12.53 -22.34 9.80
N LYS A 215 13.29 -23.21 9.12
CA LYS A 215 12.72 -24.21 8.21
C LYS A 215 11.86 -25.28 8.91
N ASP A 216 11.97 -25.41 10.23
CA ASP A 216 11.32 -26.47 11.01
C ASP A 216 10.13 -25.92 11.83
N CYS A 217 10.31 -24.87 12.63
CA CYS A 217 9.24 -24.31 13.47
C CYS A 217 8.63 -23.01 12.94
N HIS A 218 9.11 -22.52 11.80
CA HIS A 218 8.69 -21.26 11.16
C HIS A 218 8.82 -19.98 12.00
N ALA A 219 9.44 -20.04 13.18
CA ALA A 219 9.73 -18.87 13.98
C ALA A 219 10.53 -17.84 13.16
N VAL A 220 10.07 -16.59 13.17
CA VAL A 220 10.69 -15.49 12.45
C VAL A 220 11.77 -14.85 13.32
N HIS A 221 12.91 -14.54 12.70
CA HIS A 221 14.06 -13.94 13.34
C HIS A 221 14.59 -12.77 12.53
N GLU A 222 14.95 -11.71 13.22
CA GLU A 222 15.73 -10.60 12.67
C GLU A 222 17.23 -10.89 12.82
N LEU A 223 17.99 -10.78 11.74
CA LEU A 223 19.43 -11.01 11.70
C LEU A 223 20.14 -9.93 10.90
N PRO A 224 21.45 -9.69 11.12
CA PRO A 224 22.28 -8.91 10.19
C PRO A 224 22.25 -9.48 8.77
N ILE A 225 22.22 -8.62 7.76
CA ILE A 225 22.01 -8.99 6.35
C ILE A 225 23.11 -9.91 5.78
N GLU A 226 24.31 -9.92 6.36
CA GLU A 226 25.44 -10.76 5.93
C GLU A 226 25.35 -12.19 6.48
N ARG A 227 24.51 -12.44 7.50
CA ARG A 227 24.36 -13.77 8.08
C ARG A 227 23.72 -14.72 7.07
N LYS A 228 24.32 -15.91 6.91
CA LYS A 228 23.83 -16.96 5.99
C LYS A 228 23.15 -18.12 6.71
N LEU A 229 23.27 -18.18 8.04
CA LEU A 229 22.83 -19.30 8.86
C LEU A 229 22.05 -18.78 10.07
N LEU A 230 20.81 -19.25 10.20
CA LEU A 230 19.98 -19.05 11.37
C LEU A 230 20.17 -20.21 12.37
N HIS A 231 20.38 -19.87 13.63
CA HIS A 231 20.33 -20.81 14.76
C HIS A 231 19.05 -20.49 15.55
N CYS A 232 18.06 -21.37 15.45
CA CYS A 232 16.75 -21.14 16.09
C CYS A 232 16.73 -21.71 17.51
N SER A 233 15.88 -21.13 18.38
CA SER A 233 15.64 -21.61 19.75
C SER A 233 15.05 -23.03 19.79
N CYS A 234 14.46 -23.52 18.71
CA CYS A 234 14.04 -24.92 18.57
C CYS A 234 15.22 -25.90 18.38
N GLY A 235 16.47 -25.42 18.39
CA GLY A 235 17.69 -26.22 18.26
C GLY A 235 18.11 -26.52 16.82
N LYS A 236 17.32 -26.09 15.82
CA LYS A 236 17.60 -26.33 14.40
C LYS A 236 18.41 -25.21 13.76
N ARG A 237 19.20 -25.59 12.76
CA ARG A 237 19.97 -24.67 11.91
C ARG A 237 19.34 -24.58 10.53
N THR A 238 19.14 -23.35 10.05
CA THR A 238 18.58 -23.06 8.72
C THR A 238 19.60 -22.26 7.91
N THR A 239 20.15 -22.88 6.86
CA THR A 239 20.94 -22.14 5.87
C THR A 239 19.97 -21.36 5.01
N ILE A 240 20.04 -20.02 5.08
CA ILE A 240 18.99 -19.13 4.58
C ILE A 240 18.75 -19.30 3.08
N SER A 241 19.80 -19.50 2.29
CA SER A 241 19.71 -19.69 0.84
C SER A 241 19.42 -21.12 0.40
N ALA A 242 19.42 -22.09 1.31
CA ALA A 242 19.31 -23.52 0.97
C ALA A 242 17.85 -23.99 1.01
N GLY A 243 17.02 -23.41 0.14
CA GLY A 243 15.63 -23.83 -0.04
C GLY A 243 15.50 -25.29 -0.51
N THR A 244 14.28 -25.81 -0.40
CA THR A 244 13.87 -27.14 -0.85
C THR A 244 13.38 -27.16 -2.29
N HIS A 245 13.27 -25.99 -2.95
CA HIS A 245 12.84 -25.87 -4.32
C HIS A 245 13.72 -24.90 -5.12
N GLY A 246 14.14 -25.29 -6.33
CA GLY A 246 14.86 -24.41 -7.25
C GLY A 246 14.91 -24.99 -8.66
N ASN A 247 14.78 -24.15 -9.68
CA ASN A 247 14.81 -24.58 -11.10
C ASN A 247 13.83 -25.73 -11.43
N GLY A 248 12.65 -25.73 -10.79
CA GLY A 248 11.63 -26.78 -10.97
C GLY A 248 12.00 -28.13 -10.34
N ILE A 249 13.00 -28.17 -9.47
CA ILE A 249 13.45 -29.36 -8.76
C ILE A 249 13.11 -29.23 -7.28
N MET A 250 12.44 -30.24 -6.74
CA MET A 250 12.24 -30.42 -5.30
C MET A 250 13.37 -31.24 -4.69
N THR A 251 13.88 -30.81 -3.54
CA THR A 251 14.85 -31.52 -2.71
C THR A 251 14.19 -31.92 -1.40
N CYS A 252 14.11 -33.24 -1.15
CA CYS A 252 13.56 -33.76 0.10
C CYS A 252 14.56 -33.59 1.26
N PRO A 253 14.17 -32.99 2.41
CA PRO A 253 15.07 -32.76 3.53
C PRO A 253 15.33 -34.01 4.40
N ILE A 254 14.51 -35.06 4.28
CA ILE A 254 14.56 -36.25 5.15
C ILE A 254 15.59 -37.28 4.69
N SER A 255 15.80 -37.43 3.38
CA SER A 255 16.69 -38.47 2.87
C SER A 255 17.90 -37.88 2.16
N SER A 256 19.06 -37.91 2.82
CA SER A 256 20.36 -37.55 2.24
C SER A 256 20.83 -38.52 1.14
N THR A 257 20.17 -39.67 0.99
CA THR A 257 20.49 -40.75 0.03
C THR A 257 19.79 -40.65 -1.33
N HIS A 258 18.86 -39.70 -1.53
CA HIS A 258 18.11 -39.58 -2.78
C HIS A 258 18.35 -38.22 -3.46
N ARG A 259 19.50 -38.05 -4.11
CA ARG A 259 19.67 -37.05 -5.19
C ARG A 259 18.90 -37.43 -6.47
N ARG A 260 17.71 -38.01 -6.35
CA ARG A 260 16.79 -38.02 -7.49
C ARG A 260 16.00 -36.74 -7.38
N SER A 261 16.58 -35.69 -7.96
CA SER A 261 15.87 -34.47 -8.33
C SER A 261 14.56 -34.87 -9.02
N GLN A 262 13.44 -34.75 -8.31
CA GLN A 262 12.15 -34.92 -8.97
C GLN A 262 11.96 -33.66 -9.79
N ARG A 263 12.11 -33.80 -11.11
CA ARG A 263 11.77 -32.75 -12.04
C ARG A 263 10.26 -32.59 -11.92
N MET A 264 9.82 -31.50 -11.32
CA MET A 264 8.41 -31.20 -11.28
C MET A 264 8.04 -30.74 -12.68
N THR A 265 7.31 -31.57 -13.41
CA THR A 265 6.37 -31.06 -14.41
C THR A 265 5.32 -30.32 -13.59
N LEU A 266 5.56 -29.02 -13.36
CA LEU A 266 4.55 -28.12 -12.87
C LEU A 266 3.49 -28.02 -13.97
N THR A 267 2.56 -28.99 -14.03
CA THR A 267 1.18 -28.65 -14.38
C THR A 267 0.69 -27.81 -13.21
N VAL A 268 1.07 -26.54 -13.22
CA VAL A 268 0.21 -25.51 -12.67
C VAL A 268 -1.11 -25.77 -13.37
N PRO A 269 -2.20 -26.17 -12.68
CA PRO A 269 -3.50 -25.87 -13.25
C PRO A 269 -3.39 -24.36 -13.45
N LYS A 270 -3.38 -23.90 -14.70
CA LYS A 270 -3.70 -22.50 -14.95
C LYS A 270 -5.03 -22.33 -14.21
N ALA A 271 -4.97 -21.74 -13.01
CA ALA A 271 -6.11 -21.02 -12.52
C ALA A 271 -6.55 -20.17 -13.72
N PRO A 272 -7.85 -20.07 -14.03
CA PRO A 272 -8.32 -19.06 -14.95
C PRO A 272 -8.07 -17.69 -14.29
N LEU A 273 -6.80 -17.29 -14.31
CA LEU A 273 -6.24 -16.02 -13.91
C LEU A 273 -5.33 -15.60 -15.07
N GLY A 274 -5.87 -15.72 -16.28
CA GLY A 274 -5.59 -14.79 -17.36
C GLY A 274 -6.28 -13.48 -17.03
N GLY A 275 -5.68 -12.74 -16.11
CA GLY A 275 -6.19 -11.51 -15.56
C GLY A 275 -5.34 -11.18 -14.34
N SER A 276 -4.34 -10.34 -14.53
CA SER A 276 -3.65 -9.67 -13.44
C SER A 276 -4.70 -8.99 -12.56
N LEU A 277 -5.16 -9.65 -11.50
CA LEU A 277 -5.94 -8.99 -10.47
C LEU A 277 -5.01 -7.91 -9.89
N PRO A 278 -5.38 -6.62 -10.01
CA PRO A 278 -4.54 -5.57 -9.48
C PRO A 278 -4.40 -5.78 -7.97
N ARG A 279 -3.20 -5.53 -7.44
CA ARG A 279 -2.87 -5.48 -6.00
C ARG A 279 -3.74 -4.50 -5.18
N SER A 280 -4.81 -3.93 -5.74
CA SER A 280 -5.63 -2.86 -5.19
C SER A 280 -7.00 -3.30 -4.67
N ILE A 281 -7.33 -4.59 -4.60
CA ILE A 281 -8.66 -5.05 -4.12
C ILE A 281 -8.72 -5.23 -2.59
N TRP A 282 -7.59 -5.13 -1.87
CA TRP A 282 -7.55 -5.24 -0.40
C TRP A 282 -6.96 -4.01 0.30
N SER A 283 -7.25 -2.81 -0.19
CA SER A 283 -7.01 -1.59 0.56
C SER A 283 -8.34 -0.90 0.86
N GLU A 284 -9.12 -1.47 1.77
CA GLU A 284 -9.97 -0.60 2.58
C GLU A 284 -9.05 0.21 3.50
N PRO A 285 -9.23 1.54 3.59
CA PRO A 285 -8.59 2.30 4.64
C PRO A 285 -9.15 1.81 5.97
N ALA A 286 -8.28 1.35 6.86
CA ALA A 286 -8.61 1.13 8.26
C ALA A 286 -9.38 2.37 8.75
N ARG A 287 -10.69 2.22 8.98
CA ARG A 287 -11.49 3.24 9.64
C ARG A 287 -10.82 3.46 10.99
N THR A 288 -10.30 4.66 11.16
CA THR A 288 -9.78 5.21 12.41
C THR A 288 -10.60 4.73 13.59
N ALA A 289 -10.02 3.83 14.39
CA ALA A 289 -10.42 3.64 15.77
C ALA A 289 -10.06 4.94 16.51
N GLN A 290 -11.03 5.86 16.55
CA GLN A 290 -11.06 6.90 17.56
C GLN A 290 -11.23 6.21 18.91
N GLY A 291 -10.25 6.39 19.78
CA GLY A 291 -10.31 5.96 21.17
C GLY A 291 -8.98 5.42 21.63
N ILE A 292 -8.19 6.25 22.32
CA ILE A 292 -7.86 6.06 23.73
C ILE A 292 -6.93 7.20 24.19
N SER A 293 -7.48 7.96 25.13
CA SER A 293 -6.89 8.79 26.17
C SER A 293 -5.43 9.27 26.04
N SER A 294 -5.32 10.59 26.12
CA SER A 294 -4.28 11.31 26.86
C SER A 294 -3.83 10.56 28.12
N ALA A 295 -2.60 10.07 28.13
CA ALA A 295 -1.88 9.74 29.36
C ALA A 295 -0.61 10.61 29.42
N SER A 296 -0.66 11.60 30.31
CA SER A 296 0.44 12.48 30.68
C SER A 296 1.68 11.67 31.05
N LYS A 297 2.81 11.94 30.38
CA LYS A 297 4.13 11.55 30.89
C LYS A 297 4.48 12.45 32.09
N ARG A 298 4.20 11.99 33.31
CA ARG A 298 4.96 12.40 34.50
C ARG A 298 6.18 11.47 34.63
N PRO A 299 7.37 11.98 34.98
CA PRO A 299 8.55 11.15 35.17
C PRO A 299 8.49 10.48 36.56
N THR A 300 8.39 9.15 36.61
CA THR A 300 8.59 8.41 37.85
C THR A 300 10.08 8.23 38.11
N ARG A 301 10.44 8.61 39.33
CA ARG A 301 11.77 8.61 39.93
C ARG A 301 12.38 7.21 39.96
N ARG A 302 13.71 7.15 39.76
CA ARG A 302 14.55 6.06 40.24
C ARG A 302 14.50 6.03 41.76
N CYS A 303 14.33 4.84 42.34
CA CYS A 303 14.61 4.59 43.75
C CYS A 303 15.49 3.35 43.88
N GLY A 304 16.47 3.49 44.77
CA GLY A 304 17.37 2.47 45.27
C GLY A 304 18.70 3.11 45.71
N PRO A 305 19.31 2.69 46.82
CA PRO A 305 18.72 2.28 48.10
C PRO A 305 19.32 3.07 49.29
N GLY A 306 18.57 3.22 50.38
CA GLY A 306 19.11 3.68 51.68
C GLY A 306 18.22 4.69 52.40
N CYS A 307 17.73 4.26 53.56
CA CYS A 307 16.87 4.94 54.54
C CYS A 307 15.38 5.04 54.18
#